data_AF-A0A1B8F2T8-F1
#
_entry.id   AF-A0A1B8F2T8-F1
#
_cell.length_a   1.000
_cell.length_b   1.000
_cell.length_c   1.000
_cell.angle_alpha   90.00
_cell.angle_beta   90.00
_cell.angle_gamma   90.00
#
_symmetry.space_group_name_H-M   'P 1'
#
loop_
_entity.id
_entity.type
_entity.pdbx_description
1 polymer ?
#
loop_
_entity_poly.entity_id
_entity_poly.type
_entity_poly.pdbx_seq_one_letter_code
_entity_poly.pdbx_strand_id
1 'polypeptide(L)'
;MRLRLPVFLLFPSAYAAVTVTVHTTIHTTLGAAATPTPPSAEYTSPRAFQRAILDTHNFYRKEHNASALAWNRTSAAYAADWAEACEFEHSHGPTGENLAAGYPNATSSIDAWGTERTSYDFKKSEFSHETGHFTQVVWKDTTTVGCGRRECDGKGGSPGWYVVCEYYPPGNVIGAFEENVQEQVEGVRNGNSEGVVSGARGRVGWDGWEGVVVGVVGWVLL
;
A
#
# COMPACT_ATOMS: atom_id res chain seq x y z
N MET A 1 28.46 105.65 -18.77
CA MET A 1 28.50 104.19 -18.97
C MET A 1 27.17 103.62 -18.48
N ARG A 2 26.21 103.39 -19.39
CA ARG A 2 24.85 102.94 -19.04
C ARG A 2 24.81 101.41 -19.11
N LEU A 3 24.79 100.75 -17.96
CA LEU A 3 24.68 99.29 -17.84
C LEU A 3 23.20 98.91 -17.96
N ARG A 4 22.81 98.25 -19.07
CA ARG A 4 21.48 97.65 -19.22
C ARG A 4 21.50 96.25 -18.63
N LEU A 5 20.73 96.02 -17.56
CA LEU A 5 20.47 94.68 -17.04
C LEU A 5 19.38 93.99 -17.89
N PRO A 6 19.56 92.70 -18.28
CA PRO A 6 18.54 91.96 -18.98
C PRO A 6 17.47 91.46 -18.01
N VAL A 7 16.22 91.60 -18.42
CA VAL A 7 15.05 91.04 -17.73
C VAL A 7 14.97 89.55 -18.09
N PHE A 8 15.13 88.66 -17.12
CA PHE A 8 14.92 87.23 -17.29
C PHE A 8 13.45 86.89 -17.03
N LEU A 9 12.76 86.41 -18.05
CA LEU A 9 11.41 85.86 -17.95
C LEU A 9 11.48 84.45 -17.37
N LEU A 10 10.86 84.24 -16.20
CA LEU A 10 10.69 82.93 -15.59
C LEU A 10 9.50 82.22 -16.23
N PHE A 11 9.76 81.15 -16.99
CA PHE A 11 8.72 80.23 -17.43
C PHE A 11 8.41 79.22 -16.31
N PRO A 12 7.13 79.03 -15.92
CA PRO A 12 6.77 77.99 -14.98
C PRO A 12 6.97 76.61 -15.63
N SER A 13 7.82 75.79 -15.00
CA SER A 13 8.03 74.41 -15.44
C SER A 13 6.79 73.58 -15.11
N ALA A 14 6.04 73.19 -16.14
CA ALA A 14 4.89 72.30 -15.98
C ALA A 14 5.40 70.89 -15.68
N TYR A 15 5.22 70.42 -14.44
CA TYR A 15 5.42 69.01 -14.11
C TYR A 15 4.24 68.19 -14.64
N ALA A 16 4.50 67.33 -15.63
CA ALA A 16 3.54 66.31 -16.05
C ALA A 16 3.64 65.12 -15.09
N ALA A 17 2.53 64.77 -14.43
CA ALA A 17 2.45 63.55 -13.63
C ALA A 17 2.37 62.32 -14.57
N VAL A 18 3.34 61.40 -14.45
CA VAL A 18 3.35 60.15 -15.20
C VAL A 18 2.65 59.08 -14.35
N THR A 19 1.48 58.63 -14.79
CA THR A 19 0.79 57.49 -14.18
C THR A 19 1.35 56.19 -14.75
N VAL A 20 1.92 55.34 -13.89
CA VAL A 20 2.43 54.01 -14.27
C VAL A 20 1.35 52.97 -13.97
N THR A 21 0.82 52.34 -15.02
CA THR A 21 -0.15 51.25 -14.88
C THR A 21 0.60 49.92 -14.83
N VAL A 22 0.49 49.20 -13.70
CA VAL A 22 1.10 47.88 -13.53
C VAL A 22 0.11 46.82 -14.01
N HIS A 23 0.43 46.14 -15.10
CA HIS A 23 -0.34 44.99 -15.58
C HIS A 23 0.20 43.71 -14.93
N THR A 24 -0.61 43.05 -14.10
CA THR A 24 -0.27 41.74 -13.53
C THR A 24 -0.67 40.64 -14.51
N THR A 25 0.32 40.04 -15.17
CA THR A 25 0.09 38.86 -16.03
C THR A 25 -0.03 37.62 -15.15
N ILE A 26 -1.23 37.06 -15.02
CA ILE A 26 -1.45 35.78 -14.32
C ILE A 26 -1.08 34.67 -15.30
N HIS A 27 0.08 34.03 -15.09
CA HIS A 27 0.46 32.84 -15.84
C HIS A 27 -0.17 31.61 -15.18
N THR A 28 -1.25 31.10 -15.78
CA THR A 28 -1.82 29.79 -15.41
C THR A 28 -0.92 28.69 -15.96
N THR A 29 -0.01 28.16 -15.15
CA THR A 29 0.73 26.95 -15.50
C THR A 29 -0.21 25.75 -15.39
N LEU A 30 -0.65 25.21 -16.53
CA LEU A 30 -1.28 23.88 -16.57
C LEU A 30 -0.25 22.85 -16.10
N GLY A 31 -0.44 22.32 -14.89
CA GLY A 31 0.32 21.18 -14.40
C GLY A 31 0.06 20.00 -15.34
N ALA A 32 1.12 19.45 -15.93
CA ALA A 32 1.02 18.23 -16.72
C ALA A 32 0.39 17.13 -15.85
N ALA A 33 -0.69 16.51 -16.35
CA ALA A 33 -1.27 15.34 -15.70
C ALA A 33 -0.18 14.27 -15.54
N ALA A 34 0.01 13.77 -14.32
CA ALA A 34 0.95 12.69 -14.07
C ALA A 34 0.57 11.48 -14.94
N THR A 35 1.50 11.01 -15.76
CA THR A 35 1.34 9.75 -16.49
C THR A 35 1.07 8.62 -15.49
N PRO A 36 0.06 7.77 -15.73
CA PRO A 36 -0.26 6.68 -14.80
C PRO A 36 0.93 5.74 -14.68
N THR A 37 1.35 5.45 -13.45
CA THR A 37 2.39 4.46 -13.17
C THR A 37 1.92 3.09 -13.66
N PRO A 38 2.74 2.34 -14.43
CA PRO A 38 2.36 1.00 -14.88
C PRO A 38 2.12 0.06 -13.68
N PRO A 39 1.19 -0.90 -13.80
CA PRO A 39 0.92 -1.86 -12.73
C PRO A 39 2.15 -2.73 -12.45
N SER A 40 2.34 -3.11 -11.18
CA SER A 40 3.44 -3.96 -10.75
C SER A 40 3.49 -5.27 -11.53
N ALA A 41 4.70 -5.74 -11.84
CA ALA A 41 4.93 -7.07 -12.42
C ALA A 41 4.32 -8.19 -11.54
N GLU A 42 4.25 -7.97 -10.23
CA GLU A 42 3.62 -8.88 -9.28
C GLU A 42 2.12 -9.08 -9.55
N TYR A 43 1.44 -8.13 -10.19
CA TYR A 43 0.05 -8.30 -10.59
C TYR A 43 -0.14 -8.63 -12.07
N THR A 44 0.82 -8.37 -12.93
CA THR A 44 0.67 -8.66 -14.37
C THR A 44 1.30 -10.00 -14.79
N SER A 45 2.16 -10.60 -13.96
CA SER A 45 2.79 -11.90 -14.24
C SER A 45 2.35 -12.95 -13.22
N PRO A 46 1.71 -14.07 -13.65
CA PRO A 46 1.34 -15.17 -12.74
C PRO A 46 2.52 -15.70 -11.92
N ARG A 47 3.70 -15.79 -12.52
CA ARG A 47 4.91 -16.27 -11.84
C ARG A 47 5.44 -15.28 -10.81
N ALA A 48 5.41 -13.98 -11.12
CA ALA A 48 5.86 -12.95 -10.18
C ALA A 48 4.90 -12.86 -8.99
N PHE A 49 3.59 -12.92 -9.25
CA PHE A 49 2.57 -12.97 -8.20
C PHE A 49 2.77 -14.13 -7.24
N GLN A 50 2.81 -15.36 -7.77
CA GLN A 50 2.98 -16.55 -6.96
C GLN A 50 4.23 -16.48 -6.09
N ARG A 51 5.32 -15.95 -6.65
CA ARG A 51 6.58 -15.76 -5.93
C ARG A 51 6.43 -14.72 -4.82
N ALA A 52 5.89 -13.53 -5.12
CA ALA A 52 5.69 -12.48 -4.13
C ALA A 52 4.82 -12.97 -2.96
N ILE A 53 3.72 -13.66 -3.26
CA ILE A 53 2.86 -14.26 -2.24
C ILE A 53 3.65 -15.23 -1.35
N LEU A 54 4.32 -16.24 -1.93
CA LEU A 54 5.05 -17.23 -1.14
C LEU A 54 6.21 -16.61 -0.36
N ASP A 55 7.00 -15.76 -1.00
CA ASP A 55 8.20 -15.17 -0.39
C ASP A 55 7.81 -14.28 0.80
N THR A 56 6.76 -13.45 0.66
CA THR A 56 6.30 -12.58 1.77
C THR A 56 5.62 -13.37 2.89
N HIS A 57 4.78 -14.38 2.58
CA HIS A 57 4.24 -15.24 3.63
C HIS A 57 5.36 -15.95 4.40
N ASN A 58 6.33 -16.51 3.66
CA ASN A 58 7.41 -17.28 4.26
C ASN A 58 8.42 -16.40 5.01
N PHE A 59 8.54 -15.12 4.67
CA PHE A 59 9.24 -14.14 5.49
C PHE A 59 8.65 -14.07 6.90
N TYR A 60 7.35 -13.74 7.03
CA TYR A 60 6.69 -13.63 8.34
C TYR A 60 6.67 -14.97 9.08
N ARG A 61 6.39 -16.07 8.37
CA ARG A 61 6.35 -17.40 9.01
C ARG A 61 7.69 -17.80 9.61
N LYS A 62 8.79 -17.51 8.92
CA LYS A 62 10.13 -17.76 9.45
C LYS A 62 10.41 -16.96 10.72
N GLU A 63 10.02 -15.68 10.72
CA GLU A 63 10.14 -14.80 11.90
C GLU A 63 9.31 -15.29 13.10
N HIS A 64 8.24 -16.05 12.87
CA HIS A 64 7.33 -16.57 13.89
C HIS A 64 7.42 -18.10 14.06
N ASN A 65 8.56 -18.70 13.69
CA ASN A 65 8.84 -20.13 13.89
C ASN A 65 7.80 -21.09 13.26
N ALA A 66 7.16 -20.66 12.18
CA ALA A 66 6.22 -21.44 11.38
C ALA A 66 6.92 -21.96 10.10
N SER A 67 6.59 -23.20 9.70
CA SER A 67 7.19 -23.82 8.51
C SER A 67 6.74 -23.12 7.24
N ALA A 68 7.61 -23.04 6.22
CA ALA A 68 7.27 -22.40 4.95
C ALA A 68 6.05 -23.06 4.26
N LEU A 69 5.16 -22.24 3.71
CA LEU A 69 4.02 -22.67 2.92
C LEU A 69 4.44 -23.12 1.52
N ALA A 70 3.71 -24.11 1.00
CA ALA A 70 3.75 -24.48 -0.41
C ALA A 70 2.56 -23.88 -1.18
N TRP A 71 2.73 -23.68 -2.49
CA TRP A 71 1.64 -23.19 -3.33
C TRP A 71 0.60 -24.28 -3.61
N ASN A 72 -0.67 -23.97 -3.36
CA ASN A 72 -1.80 -24.83 -3.68
C ASN A 72 -2.54 -24.30 -4.92
N ARG A 73 -2.49 -25.07 -6.01
CA ARG A 73 -3.14 -24.68 -7.27
C ARG A 73 -4.68 -24.70 -7.19
N THR A 74 -5.25 -25.60 -6.39
CA THR A 74 -6.71 -25.68 -6.21
C THR A 74 -7.21 -24.46 -5.43
N SER A 75 -6.56 -24.13 -4.32
CA SER A 75 -6.84 -22.91 -3.55
C SER A 75 -6.67 -21.65 -4.40
N ALA A 76 -5.61 -21.58 -5.22
CA ALA A 76 -5.39 -20.43 -6.10
C ALA A 76 -6.47 -20.28 -7.18
N ALA A 77 -6.97 -21.39 -7.72
CA ALA A 77 -8.05 -21.36 -8.70
C ALA A 77 -9.37 -20.89 -8.06
N TYR A 78 -9.68 -21.39 -6.86
CA TYR A 78 -10.85 -20.96 -6.09
C TYR A 78 -10.77 -19.46 -5.75
N ALA A 79 -9.63 -19.01 -5.21
CA ALA A 79 -9.41 -17.61 -4.88
C ALA A 79 -9.50 -16.68 -6.10
N ALA A 80 -9.04 -17.14 -7.27
CA ALA A 80 -9.14 -16.37 -8.50
C ALA A 80 -10.58 -16.26 -8.99
N ASP A 81 -11.36 -17.34 -8.91
CA ASP A 81 -12.79 -17.35 -9.23
C ASP A 81 -13.58 -16.41 -8.30
N TRP A 82 -13.30 -16.46 -6.99
CA TRP A 82 -13.94 -15.57 -6.01
C TRP A 82 -13.63 -14.09 -6.29
N ALA A 83 -12.38 -13.78 -6.64
CA ALA A 83 -11.95 -12.41 -6.93
C ALA A 83 -12.64 -11.78 -8.15
N GLU A 84 -13.23 -12.57 -9.06
CA GLU A 84 -13.90 -12.05 -10.27
C GLU A 84 -15.12 -11.19 -9.96
N ALA A 85 -15.77 -11.44 -8.81
CA ALA A 85 -16.95 -10.67 -8.39
C ALA A 85 -16.60 -9.22 -8.02
N CYS A 86 -15.35 -8.94 -7.63
CA CYS A 86 -14.93 -7.63 -7.10
C CYS A 86 -15.81 -7.14 -5.92
N GLU A 87 -16.29 -8.07 -5.10
CA GLU A 87 -17.01 -7.81 -3.86
C GLU A 87 -16.06 -8.08 -2.69
N PHE A 88 -15.87 -7.09 -1.81
CA PHE A 88 -14.99 -7.22 -0.66
C PHE A 88 -15.69 -7.98 0.48
N GLU A 89 -15.91 -9.28 0.27
CA GLU A 89 -16.55 -10.17 1.23
C GLU A 89 -15.89 -11.56 1.22
N HIS A 90 -16.01 -12.25 2.35
CA HIS A 90 -15.45 -13.59 2.52
C HIS A 90 -16.29 -14.63 1.78
N SER A 91 -15.64 -15.63 1.18
CA SER A 91 -16.33 -16.66 0.39
C SER A 91 -17.14 -17.65 1.20
N HIS A 92 -16.94 -17.69 2.52
CA HIS A 92 -17.48 -18.73 3.41
C HIS A 92 -17.13 -20.16 2.97
N GLY A 93 -16.04 -20.31 2.23
CA GLY A 93 -15.47 -21.59 1.82
C GLY A 93 -14.94 -22.42 2.99
N PRO A 94 -14.50 -23.67 2.73
CA PRO A 94 -14.00 -24.57 3.77
C PRO A 94 -12.54 -24.30 4.20
N THR A 95 -11.86 -23.36 3.54
CA THR A 95 -10.46 -22.99 3.78
C THR A 95 -10.37 -21.71 4.60
N GLY A 96 -9.17 -21.39 5.10
CA GLY A 96 -8.93 -20.08 5.72
C GLY A 96 -8.79 -19.05 4.61
N GLU A 97 -9.15 -17.79 4.87
CA GLU A 97 -9.19 -16.77 3.80
C GLU A 97 -8.75 -15.40 4.32
N ASN A 98 -7.92 -14.71 3.54
CA ASN A 98 -7.57 -13.30 3.75
C ASN A 98 -7.86 -12.48 2.48
N LEU A 99 -8.33 -11.25 2.68
CA LEU A 99 -8.75 -10.32 1.62
C LEU A 99 -7.99 -9.00 1.71
N ALA A 100 -7.59 -8.45 0.57
CA ALA A 100 -6.88 -7.16 0.49
C ALA A 100 -7.23 -6.45 -0.82
N ALA A 101 -7.40 -5.13 -0.79
CA ALA A 101 -7.66 -4.35 -1.98
C ALA A 101 -6.89 -3.02 -1.97
N GLY A 102 -6.54 -2.51 -3.16
CA GLY A 102 -5.98 -1.17 -3.34
C GLY A 102 -4.47 -1.05 -3.12
N TYR A 103 -3.78 -2.16 -2.88
CA TYR A 103 -2.32 -2.16 -2.67
C TYR A 103 -1.54 -2.11 -3.99
N PRO A 104 -0.39 -1.40 -4.04
CA PRO A 104 0.37 -1.17 -5.28
C PRO A 104 1.06 -2.42 -5.84
N ASN A 105 1.31 -3.43 -5.02
CA ASN A 105 1.89 -4.72 -5.42
C ASN A 105 1.45 -5.83 -4.44
N ALA A 106 1.61 -7.09 -4.83
CA ALA A 106 1.14 -8.23 -4.04
C ALA A 106 1.88 -8.36 -2.71
N THR A 107 3.18 -8.06 -2.70
CA THR A 107 4.01 -7.98 -1.49
C THR A 107 3.38 -7.08 -0.43
N SER A 108 2.98 -5.87 -0.81
CA SER A 108 2.36 -4.89 0.09
C SER A 108 0.98 -5.31 0.61
N SER A 109 0.22 -6.14 -0.14
CA SER A 109 -1.01 -6.75 0.37
C SER A 109 -0.73 -7.71 1.52
N ILE A 110 0.30 -8.56 1.39
CA ILE A 110 0.64 -9.53 2.43
C ILE A 110 1.33 -8.84 3.61
N ASP A 111 2.17 -7.83 3.37
CA ASP A 111 2.77 -7.03 4.43
C ASP A 111 1.71 -6.33 5.28
N ALA A 112 0.61 -5.85 4.67
CA ALA A 112 -0.49 -5.26 5.42
C ALA A 112 -1.09 -6.25 6.43
N TRP A 113 -1.28 -7.51 6.04
CA TRP A 113 -1.71 -8.57 6.95
C TRP A 113 -0.63 -8.92 7.98
N GLY A 114 0.61 -9.15 7.54
CA GLY A 114 1.70 -9.58 8.43
C GLY A 114 2.08 -8.54 9.49
N THR A 115 1.91 -7.24 9.20
CA THR A 115 2.21 -6.16 10.15
C THR A 115 1.17 -5.98 11.26
N GLU A 116 -0.01 -6.60 11.16
CA GLU A 116 -0.98 -6.67 12.27
C GLU A 116 -0.41 -7.35 13.52
N ARG A 117 0.72 -8.08 13.38
CA ARG A 117 1.51 -8.61 14.51
C ARG A 117 1.82 -7.58 15.59
N THR A 118 1.90 -6.30 15.22
CA THR A 118 2.18 -5.19 16.13
C THR A 118 1.03 -4.93 17.11
N SER A 119 -0.18 -5.36 16.76
CA SER A 119 -1.40 -5.24 17.57
C SER A 119 -1.79 -6.55 18.26
N TYR A 120 -1.14 -7.68 17.96
CA TYR A 120 -1.50 -8.98 18.52
C TYR A 120 -1.05 -9.15 19.98
N ASP A 121 -2.00 -9.48 20.85
CA ASP A 121 -1.70 -9.85 22.24
C ASP A 121 -1.43 -11.34 22.37
N PHE A 122 -0.14 -11.71 22.26
CA PHE A 122 0.34 -13.08 22.40
C PHE A 122 0.01 -13.72 23.75
N LYS A 123 -0.19 -12.93 24.82
CA LYS A 123 -0.57 -13.48 26.13
C LYS A 123 -2.04 -13.87 26.17
N LYS A 124 -2.88 -13.15 25.43
CA LYS A 124 -4.31 -13.44 25.32
C LYS A 124 -4.57 -14.59 24.36
N SER A 125 -3.78 -14.69 23.28
CA SER A 125 -3.82 -15.79 22.32
C SER A 125 -5.25 -16.10 21.83
N GLU A 126 -5.91 -15.10 21.25
CA GLU A 126 -7.29 -15.22 20.78
C GLU A 126 -7.49 -14.54 19.42
N PHE A 127 -8.67 -14.72 18.84
CA PHE A 127 -9.07 -14.03 17.64
C PHE A 127 -9.43 -12.56 17.94
N SER A 128 -9.00 -11.65 17.07
CA SER A 128 -9.60 -10.33 16.93
C SER A 128 -9.70 -9.95 15.45
N HIS A 129 -10.68 -9.13 15.10
CA HIS A 129 -10.83 -8.63 13.72
C HIS A 129 -9.62 -7.79 13.26
N GLU A 130 -8.86 -7.20 14.19
CA GLU A 130 -7.68 -6.39 13.89
C GLU A 130 -6.42 -7.21 13.59
N THR A 131 -6.42 -8.51 13.92
CA THR A 131 -5.22 -9.36 13.83
C THR A 131 -5.48 -10.72 13.18
N GLY A 132 -6.71 -10.92 12.69
CA GLY A 132 -7.16 -12.14 12.04
C GLY A 132 -6.32 -12.48 10.80
N HIS A 133 -5.86 -11.48 10.05
CA HIS A 133 -5.06 -11.74 8.87
C HIS A 133 -3.65 -12.18 9.24
N PHE A 134 -2.99 -11.49 10.19
CA PHE A 134 -1.68 -11.91 10.70
C PHE A 134 -1.70 -13.32 11.25
N THR A 135 -2.66 -13.62 12.12
CA THR A 135 -2.78 -14.93 12.76
C THR A 135 -2.94 -16.05 11.74
N GLN A 136 -3.69 -15.82 10.65
CA GLN A 136 -3.76 -16.76 9.53
C GLN A 136 -2.42 -16.88 8.75
N VAL A 137 -1.72 -15.78 8.48
CA VAL A 137 -0.43 -15.80 7.76
C VAL A 137 0.61 -16.67 8.49
N VAL A 138 0.70 -16.53 9.83
CA VAL A 138 1.70 -17.25 10.63
C VAL A 138 1.19 -18.55 11.25
N TRP A 139 -0.04 -18.95 10.98
CA TRP A 139 -0.65 -20.16 11.54
C TRP A 139 0.19 -21.40 11.25
N LYS A 140 0.75 -22.03 12.30
CA LYS A 140 1.74 -23.11 12.14
C LYS A 140 1.21 -24.32 11.39
N ASP A 141 -0.02 -24.74 11.67
CA ASP A 141 -0.62 -25.93 11.07
C ASP A 141 -1.06 -25.71 9.63
N THR A 142 -1.18 -24.46 9.17
CA THR A 142 -1.42 -24.16 7.75
C THR A 142 -0.17 -24.54 6.97
N THR A 143 -0.33 -25.35 5.93
CA THR A 143 0.80 -25.89 5.15
C THR A 143 0.84 -25.38 3.72
N THR A 144 -0.31 -24.93 3.20
CA THR A 144 -0.41 -24.45 1.82
C THR A 144 -1.23 -23.18 1.71
N VAL A 145 -0.88 -22.36 0.72
CA VAL A 145 -1.63 -21.17 0.33
C VAL A 145 -1.79 -21.13 -1.18
N GLY A 146 -2.94 -20.66 -1.66
CA GLY A 146 -3.13 -20.30 -3.05
C GLY A 146 -3.93 -19.02 -3.14
N CYS A 147 -3.50 -18.08 -3.97
CA CYS A 147 -4.15 -16.77 -4.07
C CYS A 147 -4.59 -16.46 -5.50
N GLY A 148 -5.66 -15.68 -5.58
CA GLY A 148 -6.21 -15.07 -6.78
C GLY A 148 -6.08 -13.55 -6.71
N ARG A 149 -6.25 -12.90 -7.86
CA ARG A 149 -6.29 -11.45 -7.92
C ARG A 149 -7.13 -10.94 -9.08
N ARG A 150 -7.72 -9.76 -8.91
CA ARG A 150 -8.49 -9.07 -9.94
C ARG A 150 -8.29 -7.57 -9.85
N GLU A 151 -8.18 -6.89 -10.99
CA GLU A 151 -8.26 -5.42 -11.02
C GLU A 151 -9.73 -5.01 -11.10
N CYS A 152 -10.16 -4.22 -10.11
CA CYS A 152 -11.55 -3.88 -9.84
C CYS A 152 -11.76 -2.35 -9.86
N ASP A 153 -12.99 -1.93 -10.14
CA ASP A 153 -13.35 -0.51 -10.29
C ASP A 153 -13.76 0.16 -8.96
N GLY A 154 -13.79 -0.59 -7.86
CA GLY A 154 -14.13 -0.12 -6.51
C GLY A 154 -15.60 -0.15 -6.14
N LYS A 155 -16.53 -0.52 -7.03
CA LYS A 155 -17.97 -0.50 -6.73
C LYS A 155 -18.41 -1.47 -5.63
N GLY A 156 -17.77 -2.64 -5.52
CA GLY A 156 -18.01 -3.64 -4.47
C GLY A 156 -17.07 -3.51 -3.26
N GLY A 157 -16.53 -2.32 -3.02
CA GLY A 157 -15.61 -2.08 -1.89
C GLY A 157 -14.17 -2.57 -2.10
N SER A 158 -13.85 -3.13 -3.28
CA SER A 158 -12.50 -3.54 -3.64
C SER A 158 -11.88 -2.60 -4.70
N PRO A 159 -11.28 -1.46 -4.32
CA PRO A 159 -10.64 -0.56 -5.29
C PRO A 159 -9.32 -1.15 -5.83
N GLY A 160 -9.06 -0.98 -7.13
CA GLY A 160 -7.78 -1.38 -7.73
C GLY A 160 -7.56 -2.89 -7.69
N TRP A 161 -6.34 -3.34 -7.37
CA TRP A 161 -6.04 -4.77 -7.26
C TRP A 161 -6.64 -5.36 -6.00
N TYR A 162 -7.59 -6.27 -6.17
CA TYR A 162 -8.18 -7.14 -5.16
C TYR A 162 -7.41 -8.46 -5.13
N VAL A 163 -6.98 -8.89 -3.94
CA VAL A 163 -6.24 -10.13 -3.68
C VAL A 163 -7.04 -10.96 -2.69
N VAL A 164 -7.28 -12.22 -3.04
CA VAL A 164 -7.91 -13.23 -2.21
C VAL A 164 -6.88 -14.33 -1.99
N CYS A 165 -6.61 -14.72 -0.75
CA CYS A 165 -5.71 -15.81 -0.42
C CYS A 165 -6.41 -16.87 0.39
N GLU A 166 -6.28 -18.13 -0.06
CA GLU A 166 -6.90 -19.30 0.54
C GLU A 166 -5.84 -20.21 1.18
N TYR A 167 -6.10 -20.63 2.41
CA TYR A 167 -5.15 -21.31 3.30
C TYR A 167 -5.67 -22.69 3.68
N TYR A 168 -4.79 -23.70 3.62
CA TYR A 168 -5.14 -25.06 4.00
C TYR A 168 -4.01 -25.78 4.77
N PRO A 169 -4.34 -26.47 5.88
CA PRO A 169 -5.57 -26.37 6.69
C PRO A 169 -5.91 -24.92 7.12
N PRO A 170 -7.19 -24.61 7.39
CA PRO A 170 -7.59 -23.27 7.82
C PRO A 170 -6.94 -22.91 9.15
N GLY A 171 -6.55 -21.63 9.29
CA GLY A 171 -6.12 -21.06 10.56
C GLY A 171 -7.28 -20.50 11.37
N ASN A 172 -6.96 -19.70 12.37
CA ASN A 172 -7.92 -18.97 13.22
C ASN A 172 -8.97 -19.88 13.89
N VAL A 173 -8.59 -21.12 14.16
CA VAL A 173 -9.44 -22.08 14.88
C VAL A 173 -9.51 -21.66 16.35
N ILE A 174 -10.71 -21.35 16.83
CA ILE A 174 -10.95 -20.94 18.21
C ILE A 174 -10.42 -22.01 19.18
N GLY A 175 -9.56 -21.60 20.11
CA GLY A 175 -8.91 -22.47 21.08
C GLY A 175 -7.54 -23.03 20.67
N ALA A 176 -7.05 -22.74 19.47
CA ALA A 176 -5.77 -23.26 18.96
C ALA A 176 -4.69 -22.19 18.71
N PHE A 177 -4.94 -20.93 19.09
CA PHE A 177 -4.06 -19.79 18.81
C PHE A 177 -2.70 -19.88 19.51
N GLU A 178 -2.67 -20.24 20.81
CA GLU A 178 -1.43 -20.33 21.59
C GLU A 178 -0.41 -21.30 20.97
N GLU A 179 -0.91 -22.40 20.38
CA GLU A 179 -0.08 -23.42 19.74
C GLU A 179 0.38 -22.99 18.34
N ASN A 180 -0.42 -22.16 17.66
CA ASN A 180 -0.26 -21.84 16.24
C ASN A 180 0.33 -20.46 15.94
N VAL A 181 0.32 -19.52 16.88
CA VAL A 181 0.74 -18.13 16.69
C VAL A 181 1.80 -17.78 17.73
N GLN A 182 3.07 -17.84 17.35
CA GLN A 182 4.18 -17.56 18.26
C GLN A 182 4.68 -16.13 18.14
N GLU A 183 5.29 -15.62 19.21
CA GLU A 183 6.01 -14.34 19.19
C GLU A 183 7.12 -14.35 18.12
N GLN A 184 7.53 -13.16 17.68
CA GLN A 184 8.64 -13.00 16.75
C GLN A 184 9.95 -13.47 17.41
N VAL A 185 10.60 -14.49 16.82
CA VAL A 185 11.84 -15.09 17.33
C VAL A 185 13.09 -14.65 16.55
N GLU A 186 12.93 -14.12 15.35
CA GLU A 186 14.04 -13.63 14.53
C GLU A 186 13.63 -12.45 13.63
N GLY A 187 14.62 -11.83 12.98
CA GLY A 187 14.43 -10.71 12.08
C GLY A 187 14.34 -9.35 12.77
N VAL A 188 13.98 -8.32 12.00
CA VAL A 188 13.84 -6.96 12.55
C VAL A 188 12.51 -6.88 13.28
N ARG A 189 12.55 -6.48 14.56
CA ARG A 189 11.33 -6.30 15.35
C ARG A 189 10.40 -5.32 14.64
N ASN A 190 9.18 -5.76 14.34
CA ASN A 190 8.16 -4.98 13.63
C ASN A 190 8.58 -4.53 12.20
N GLY A 191 9.55 -5.20 11.57
CA GLY A 191 9.89 -4.96 10.16
C GLY A 191 8.79 -5.45 9.19
N ASN A 192 8.90 -5.09 7.92
CA ASN A 192 8.12 -5.65 6.83
C ASN A 192 9.03 -6.47 5.90
N SER A 193 8.46 -7.10 4.87
CA SER A 193 9.25 -7.87 3.91
C SER A 193 9.95 -7.01 2.84
N GLU A 194 9.70 -5.71 2.81
CA GLU A 194 10.31 -4.79 1.85
C GLU A 194 11.84 -4.85 1.92
N GLY A 195 12.49 -5.00 0.76
CA GLY A 195 13.94 -5.13 0.67
C GLY A 195 14.50 -6.52 1.02
N VAL A 196 13.70 -7.42 1.60
CA VAL A 196 14.07 -8.82 1.86
C VAL A 196 13.58 -9.74 0.74
N VAL A 197 12.35 -9.52 0.25
CA VAL A 197 11.79 -10.27 -0.88
C VAL A 197 12.12 -9.66 -2.25
N SER A 198 12.97 -8.63 -2.31
CA SER A 198 13.39 -7.94 -3.54
C SER A 198 14.41 -8.75 -4.36
N GLY A 199 13.94 -9.84 -4.95
CA GLY A 199 14.69 -10.73 -5.83
C GLY A 199 14.58 -10.43 -7.32
N ALA A 200 14.73 -9.16 -7.75
CA ALA A 200 15.01 -8.81 -9.15
C ALA A 200 15.73 -7.45 -9.27
N ARG A 201 17.06 -7.46 -9.10
CA ARG A 201 18.07 -6.43 -9.44
C ARG A 201 17.64 -4.95 -9.53
N GLY A 202 18.19 -4.18 -8.59
CA GLY A 202 18.55 -2.77 -8.80
C GLY A 202 18.90 -2.09 -7.48
N ARG A 203 20.19 -1.91 -7.19
CA ARG A 203 20.61 -0.93 -6.16
C ARG A 203 20.14 0.43 -6.65
N VAL A 204 19.13 1.00 -6.00
CA VAL A 204 18.82 2.43 -6.10
C VAL A 204 19.09 3.01 -4.72
N GLY A 205 19.93 4.04 -4.71
CA GLY A 205 20.39 4.71 -3.51
C GLY A 205 19.23 5.29 -2.69
N TRP A 206 19.44 5.32 -1.39
CA TRP A 206 18.63 6.07 -0.44
C TRP A 206 18.70 7.55 -0.78
N ASP A 207 17.59 8.14 -1.17
CA ASP A 207 17.32 9.57 -1.03
C ASP A 207 15.88 9.72 -0.54
N GLY A 208 15.76 10.22 0.69
CA GLY A 208 14.52 10.25 1.46
C GLY A 208 13.50 11.23 0.91
N TRP A 209 12.22 10.90 1.08
CA TRP A 209 11.10 11.84 1.07
C TRP A 209 10.03 11.29 2.02
N GLU A 210 9.65 12.12 3.00
CA GLU A 210 8.46 11.88 3.81
C GLU A 210 7.22 12.01 2.93
N GLY A 211 6.38 10.97 2.94
CA GLY A 211 5.12 10.91 2.18
C GLY A 211 4.03 10.35 3.04
N VAL A 212 3.06 11.21 3.38
CA VAL A 212 1.84 10.92 4.13
C VAL A 212 1.10 9.73 3.51
N VAL A 213 0.99 8.63 4.27
CA VAL A 213 0.09 7.51 3.94
C VAL A 213 -1.30 7.87 4.48
N VAL A 214 -2.21 8.25 3.59
CA VAL A 214 -3.66 8.20 3.89
C VAL A 214 -4.15 6.83 3.44
N GLY A 215 -3.92 5.82 4.28
CA GLY A 215 -4.63 4.55 4.18
C GLY A 215 -6.01 4.73 4.78
N VAL A 216 -7.05 4.65 3.96
CA VAL A 216 -8.43 4.56 4.47
C VAL A 216 -8.58 3.17 5.06
N VAL A 217 -8.44 3.07 6.38
CA VAL A 217 -8.88 1.91 7.15
C VAL A 217 -10.40 2.00 7.19
N GLY A 218 -11.06 1.25 6.30
CA GLY A 218 -12.51 1.13 6.26
C GLY A 218 -12.99 0.34 7.47
N TRP A 219 -13.47 1.05 8.49
CA TRP A 219 -14.27 0.46 9.55
C TRP A 219 -15.70 0.30 9.03
N VAL A 220 -16.17 -0.94 8.87
CA VAL A 220 -17.60 -1.22 8.83
C VAL A 220 -17.96 -1.91 10.14
N LEU A 221 -18.62 -1.16 11.01
CA LEU A 221 -19.33 -1.67 12.17
C LEU A 221 -20.69 -2.18 11.71
N LEU A 222 -20.98 -3.43 12.07
CA LEU A 222 -22.27 -4.17 12.00
C LEU A 222 -22.75 -4.64 10.63
#